data_AF-A0A411HG09-F1
#
_entry.id   AF-A0A411HG09-F1
#
_cell.length_a   1.000
_cell.length_b   1.000
_cell.length_c   1.000
_cell.angle_alpha   90.00
_cell.angle_beta   90.00
_cell.angle_gamma   90.00
#
_symmetry.space_group_name_H-M   'P 1'
#
loop_
_entity.id
_entity.type
_entity.pdbx_description
1 polymer ?
#
loop_
_entity_poly.entity_id
_entity_poly.type
_entity_poly.pdbx_seq_one_letter_code
_entity_poly.pdbx_strand_id
1 'polypeptide(L)'
;MHTIARVVLSCVVLSFAFAAHAERNFSGTTASGAYYQIAVPDGWKAGDSLILFQHGLSFDPPAPNPDLGPLKDLQLSEGYAIAASSFRQRSWALFSAPDDNADLLAAFKQQVGTPGAIIPYGGSLGGLIALKLAEDPRFAPVPGVYSACPPAAGSRVWDTAIDLRLAYDVVCHDAGDLPTGKQPYPWAYNLNDIPDNLSDLEDQALLIPTLIPLNRCTGVNLPQELRNGAMKRRLAQLMDLAHISSEKFFVTNAGYAIYALSDLVRAPDKLNTSNPFTTVGVDYNDATLNADILRIQADPLASLYFRWASDFRGNIGSAKVISVQTSQDQLVIPANQYTLRQTLPSTQLTSAIVNETTPTHCGFSLAEGVSGWEALRSWIAGGAQPSVNDLQTGCNNASAAGASGACRYDATIVPPSFDSQVRPRPASTAPNVDARYSGQWYDSSHSVAGAIGVMVEVLDDGSANMTMFTYPRAGVVGARDTPSGAHTWLTGVGEVIGNGIEFPDVLLQVPDGRGAMRTQHWGRLGMSFDSCEQGSMRWDWLSPASSQTVPIQRRTHLDGMDCSDTATATNATQQPAPASSFLP
;
A
#
# COMPACT_ATOMS: atom_id res chain seq x y z
N MET A 1 83.96 9.59 -13.74
CA MET A 1 83.01 9.74 -12.61
C MET A 1 81.78 10.45 -13.14
N HIS A 2 80.60 9.91 -12.81
CA HIS A 2 79.37 9.99 -13.60
C HIS A 2 78.71 11.38 -13.64
N THR A 3 78.31 11.79 -14.84
CA THR A 3 77.44 12.94 -15.12
C THR A 3 75.99 12.46 -15.06
N ILE A 4 75.19 13.00 -14.13
CA ILE A 4 73.73 12.74 -14.08
C ILE A 4 73.00 14.02 -14.44
N ALA A 5 72.39 14.02 -15.62
CA ALA A 5 71.43 15.03 -16.05
C ALA A 5 70.07 14.77 -15.36
N ARG A 6 69.50 15.80 -14.74
CA ARG A 6 68.14 15.77 -14.20
C ARG A 6 67.15 16.12 -15.31
N VAL A 7 66.38 15.14 -15.77
CA VAL A 7 65.17 15.32 -16.57
C VAL A 7 64.03 15.66 -15.61
N VAL A 8 63.43 16.83 -15.77
CA VAL A 8 62.18 17.21 -15.07
C VAL A 8 61.01 16.75 -15.94
N LEU A 9 60.34 15.67 -15.53
CA LEU A 9 59.11 15.18 -16.14
C LEU A 9 57.93 15.87 -15.44
N SER A 10 57.26 16.81 -16.11
CA SER A 10 55.99 17.36 -15.64
C SER A 10 54.86 16.41 -15.98
N CYS A 11 54.40 15.63 -15.00
CA CYS A 11 53.11 14.93 -15.08
C CYS A 11 51.98 15.92 -14.81
N VAL A 12 51.25 16.31 -15.85
CA VAL A 12 49.95 16.96 -15.70
C VAL A 12 48.93 15.87 -15.32
N VAL A 13 48.61 15.78 -14.04
CA VAL A 13 47.46 15.00 -13.55
C VAL A 13 46.22 15.85 -13.82
N LEU A 14 45.47 15.54 -14.87
CA LEU A 14 44.10 16.03 -15.02
C LEU A 14 43.22 15.24 -14.06
N SER A 15 43.07 15.75 -12.84
CA SER A 15 42.02 15.33 -11.93
C SER A 15 40.68 15.79 -12.50
N PHE A 16 39.87 14.86 -13.00
CA PHE A 16 38.43 15.10 -13.14
C PHE A 16 37.85 15.19 -11.72
N ALA A 17 37.84 16.39 -11.16
CA ALA A 17 37.02 16.69 -10.00
C ALA A 17 35.57 16.66 -10.48
N PHE A 18 34.81 15.64 -10.08
CA PHE A 18 33.36 15.79 -10.00
C PHE A 18 33.13 16.99 -9.09
N ALA A 19 32.53 18.05 -9.63
CA ALA A 19 32.12 19.17 -8.81
C ALA A 19 31.17 18.61 -7.75
N ALA A 20 31.58 18.62 -6.49
CA ALA A 20 30.68 18.37 -5.38
C ALA A 20 29.62 19.47 -5.46
N HIS A 21 28.44 19.15 -6.00
CA HIS A 21 27.28 20.03 -5.92
C HIS A 21 27.00 20.23 -4.43
N ALA A 22 26.89 21.48 -3.97
CA ALA A 22 26.49 21.70 -2.60
C ALA A 22 25.03 21.24 -2.44
N GLU A 23 24.81 20.48 -1.38
CA GLU A 23 23.53 19.88 -1.04
C GLU A 23 23.11 20.48 0.30
N ARG A 24 21.87 20.95 0.38
CA ARG A 24 21.27 21.30 1.67
C ARG A 24 20.48 20.10 2.16
N ASN A 25 20.89 19.58 3.31
CA ASN A 25 20.25 18.45 3.96
C ASN A 25 19.43 18.95 5.15
N PHE A 26 18.20 18.45 5.26
CA PHE A 26 17.32 18.67 6.40
C PHE A 26 16.84 17.33 6.93
N SER A 27 16.69 17.22 8.24
CA SER A 27 16.05 16.07 8.88
C SER A 27 15.29 16.52 10.11
N GLY A 28 14.38 15.68 10.55
CA GLY A 28 13.55 15.98 11.72
C GLY A 28 12.49 14.91 11.93
N THR A 29 11.49 15.28 12.72
CA THR A 29 10.33 14.45 13.02
C THR A 29 9.08 15.25 12.69
N THR A 30 8.13 14.62 12.02
CA THR A 30 6.82 15.21 11.71
C THR A 30 5.95 15.34 12.95
N ALA A 31 4.85 16.09 12.86
CA ALA A 31 3.87 16.19 13.93
C ALA A 31 3.24 14.81 14.25
N SER A 32 3.08 13.95 13.23
CA SER A 32 2.61 12.59 13.38
C SER A 32 3.60 11.61 14.05
N GLY A 33 4.87 12.00 14.20
CA GLY A 33 5.91 11.17 14.82
C GLY A 33 6.79 10.37 13.86
N ALA A 34 6.63 10.51 12.55
CA ALA A 34 7.54 9.92 11.57
C ALA A 34 8.83 10.73 11.46
N TYR A 35 9.98 10.08 11.27
CA TYR A 35 11.21 10.78 10.93
C TYR A 35 11.24 11.10 9.43
N TYR A 36 11.97 12.15 9.06
CA TYR A 36 12.18 12.48 7.67
C TYR A 36 13.61 12.90 7.36
N GLN A 37 13.97 12.78 6.08
CA GLN A 37 15.16 13.37 5.49
C GLN A 37 14.79 14.07 4.18
N ILE A 38 15.43 15.21 3.91
CA ILE A 38 15.28 16.00 2.71
C ILE A 38 16.67 16.36 2.18
N ALA A 39 16.90 16.13 0.91
CA ALA A 39 18.08 16.56 0.16
C ALA A 39 17.65 17.56 -0.92
N VAL A 40 18.32 18.71 -0.97
CA VAL A 40 18.02 19.76 -1.94
C VAL A 40 19.28 20.10 -2.72
N PRO A 41 19.27 20.00 -4.06
CA PRO A 41 20.43 20.34 -4.87
C PRO A 41 20.62 21.85 -4.93
N ASP A 42 21.85 22.27 -5.26
CA ASP A 42 22.17 23.66 -5.50
C ASP A 42 21.26 24.29 -6.57
N GLY A 43 20.80 25.50 -6.29
CA GLY A 43 20.03 26.29 -7.25
C GLY A 43 18.53 25.99 -7.31
N TRP A 44 18.04 24.94 -6.64
CA TRP A 44 16.61 24.59 -6.54
C TRP A 44 15.78 25.78 -6.01
N LYS A 45 14.61 26.01 -6.62
CA LYS A 45 13.68 27.11 -6.31
C LYS A 45 12.27 26.59 -6.07
N ALA A 46 11.47 27.37 -5.35
CA ALA A 46 10.05 27.10 -5.25
C ALA A 46 9.42 27.03 -6.66
N GLY A 47 8.57 26.02 -6.88
CA GLY A 47 8.05 25.65 -8.20
C GLY A 47 8.86 24.56 -8.91
N ASP A 48 10.06 24.23 -8.48
CA ASP A 48 10.81 23.09 -9.01
C ASP A 48 10.23 21.76 -8.48
N SER A 49 10.60 20.66 -9.12
CA SER A 49 10.05 19.33 -8.82
C SER A 49 10.64 18.75 -7.54
N LEU A 50 9.81 17.98 -6.82
CA LEU A 50 10.16 17.20 -5.64
C LEU A 50 9.90 15.72 -5.91
N ILE A 51 10.87 14.87 -5.59
CA ILE A 51 10.71 13.43 -5.54
C ILE A 51 10.38 13.02 -4.11
N LEU A 52 9.34 12.22 -3.95
CA LEU A 52 9.01 11.57 -2.67
C LEU A 52 9.39 10.11 -2.76
N PHE A 53 10.56 9.77 -2.21
CA PHE A 53 11.04 8.39 -2.17
C PHE A 53 10.36 7.60 -1.04
N GLN A 54 9.93 6.39 -1.37
CA GLN A 54 9.24 5.47 -0.47
C GLN A 54 10.05 4.18 -0.35
N HIS A 55 10.49 3.86 0.86
CA HIS A 55 11.21 2.62 1.13
C HIS A 55 10.27 1.40 1.16
N GLY A 56 10.86 0.21 1.07
CA GLY A 56 10.14 -1.06 1.17
C GLY A 56 9.62 -1.34 2.59
N LEU A 57 9.03 -2.51 2.79
CA LEU A 57 8.57 -2.93 4.10
C LEU A 57 9.77 -3.07 5.05
N SER A 58 9.69 -2.46 6.24
CA SER A 58 10.71 -2.61 7.29
C SER A 58 10.06 -2.95 8.61
N PHE A 59 10.62 -3.90 9.34
CA PHE A 59 10.20 -4.21 10.71
C PHE A 59 10.93 -3.41 11.77
N ASP A 60 12.02 -2.72 11.41
CA ASP A 60 12.74 -1.90 12.35
C ASP A 60 11.83 -0.77 12.87
N PRO A 61 11.99 -0.36 14.13
CA PRO A 61 11.34 0.84 14.62
C PRO A 61 11.69 2.05 13.74
N PRO A 62 10.75 2.98 13.51
CA PRO A 62 11.04 4.24 12.83
C PRO A 62 12.29 4.91 13.39
N ALA A 63 13.23 5.26 12.51
CA ALA A 63 14.52 5.80 12.90
C ALA A 63 14.85 7.09 12.12
N PRO A 64 15.68 7.99 12.69
CA PRO A 64 16.15 9.19 12.01
C PRO A 64 16.92 8.89 10.72
N ASN A 65 16.88 9.84 9.78
CA ASN A 65 17.62 9.80 8.51
C ASN A 65 17.25 8.59 7.62
N PRO A 66 15.96 8.45 7.22
CA PRO A 66 15.58 7.43 6.25
C PRO A 66 16.34 7.60 4.93
N ASP A 67 16.68 6.48 4.29
CA ASP A 67 17.35 6.48 2.99
C ASP A 67 16.52 7.21 1.92
N LEU A 68 17.21 7.88 0.99
CA LEU A 68 16.59 8.68 -0.08
C LEU A 68 16.51 7.93 -1.42
N GLY A 69 16.82 6.63 -1.41
CA GLY A 69 16.71 5.73 -2.54
C GLY A 69 18.00 5.59 -3.35
N PRO A 70 18.09 4.52 -4.16
CA PRO A 70 19.31 4.17 -4.88
C PRO A 70 19.65 5.13 -6.04
N LEU A 71 18.70 6.00 -6.41
CA LEU A 71 18.87 6.98 -7.50
C LEU A 71 19.12 8.40 -6.98
N LYS A 72 19.29 8.58 -5.67
CA LYS A 72 19.45 9.89 -5.01
C LYS A 72 20.44 10.79 -5.75
N ASP A 73 21.67 10.31 -5.97
CA ASP A 73 22.74 11.14 -6.53
C ASP A 73 22.44 11.57 -7.97
N LEU A 74 21.87 10.66 -8.78
CA LEU A 74 21.42 10.99 -10.13
C LEU A 74 20.32 12.06 -10.07
N GLN A 75 19.27 11.81 -9.30
CA GLN A 75 18.11 12.70 -9.20
C GLN A 75 18.49 14.11 -8.69
N LEU A 76 19.39 14.21 -7.72
CA LEU A 76 19.93 15.49 -7.27
C LEU A 76 20.75 16.20 -8.36
N SER A 77 21.61 15.46 -9.07
CA SER A 77 22.40 16.02 -10.18
C SER A 77 21.53 16.56 -11.32
N GLU A 78 20.30 16.07 -11.42
CA GLU A 78 19.30 16.49 -12.40
C GLU A 78 18.40 17.64 -11.92
N GLY A 79 18.66 18.15 -10.71
CA GLY A 79 17.97 19.31 -10.15
C GLY A 79 16.69 18.99 -9.38
N TYR A 80 16.40 17.73 -9.09
CA TYR A 80 15.26 17.36 -8.24
C TYR A 80 15.64 17.45 -6.76
N ALA A 81 14.80 18.09 -5.95
CA ALA A 81 14.85 17.84 -4.51
C ALA A 81 14.25 16.45 -4.22
N ILE A 82 14.72 15.80 -3.16
CA ILE A 82 14.27 14.46 -2.77
C ILE A 82 13.96 14.48 -1.28
N ALA A 83 12.85 13.85 -0.90
CA ALA A 83 12.49 13.65 0.49
C ALA A 83 11.99 12.22 0.73
N ALA A 84 12.25 11.70 1.92
CA ALA A 84 11.75 10.40 2.38
C ALA A 84 11.27 10.49 3.83
N SER A 85 10.25 9.69 4.14
CA SER A 85 9.77 9.44 5.50
C SER A 85 10.25 8.06 5.95
N SER A 86 10.49 7.89 7.25
CA SER A 86 10.67 6.56 7.86
C SER A 86 9.36 5.78 7.97
N PHE A 87 8.24 6.45 7.70
CA PHE A 87 6.90 6.12 8.20
C PHE A 87 6.85 6.09 9.73
N ARG A 88 5.65 6.27 10.30
CA ARG A 88 5.46 6.03 11.75
C ARG A 88 5.17 4.56 12.06
N GLN A 89 4.77 3.80 11.05
CA GLN A 89 4.43 2.39 11.16
C GLN A 89 5.56 1.52 10.65
N ARG A 90 5.88 0.47 11.41
CA ARG A 90 6.63 -0.68 10.89
C ARG A 90 5.74 -1.56 10.02
N SER A 91 6.35 -2.49 9.30
CA SER A 91 5.72 -3.50 8.45
C SER A 91 4.80 -2.86 7.39
N TRP A 92 3.59 -3.38 7.19
CA TRP A 92 2.61 -2.85 6.23
C TRP A 92 2.09 -1.45 6.65
N ALA A 93 2.80 -0.40 6.24
CA ALA A 93 2.63 0.98 6.69
C ALA A 93 1.55 1.79 5.96
N LEU A 94 0.76 1.16 5.08
CA LEU A 94 -0.20 1.85 4.21
C LEU A 94 -1.37 2.53 4.94
N PHE A 95 -1.58 2.22 6.22
CA PHE A 95 -2.64 2.86 7.02
C PHE A 95 -2.29 4.31 7.38
N SER A 96 -1.01 4.68 7.43
CA SER A 96 -0.59 6.06 7.73
C SER A 96 0.42 6.65 6.74
N ALA A 97 1.04 5.85 5.87
CA ALA A 97 2.09 6.33 4.97
C ALA A 97 1.67 7.52 4.09
N PRO A 98 0.43 7.59 3.54
CA PRO A 98 -0.03 8.80 2.84
C PRO A 98 -0.03 10.04 3.74
N ASP A 99 -0.47 9.93 4.99
CA ASP A 99 -0.46 11.04 5.95
C ASP A 99 0.96 11.41 6.38
N ASP A 100 1.84 10.43 6.58
CA ASP A 100 3.25 10.67 6.89
C ASP A 100 3.97 11.42 5.77
N ASN A 101 3.62 11.13 4.51
CA ASN A 101 4.10 11.88 3.35
C ASN A 101 3.47 13.27 3.24
N ALA A 102 2.21 13.45 3.63
CA ALA A 102 1.57 14.77 3.64
C ALA A 102 2.22 15.68 4.69
N ASP A 103 2.54 15.15 5.86
CA ASP A 103 3.31 15.83 6.91
C ASP A 103 4.74 16.15 6.45
N LEU A 104 5.41 15.22 5.77
CA LEU A 104 6.71 15.45 5.13
C LEU A 104 6.64 16.58 4.11
N LEU A 105 5.62 16.59 3.24
CA LEU A 105 5.41 17.65 2.26
C LEU A 105 5.19 19.01 2.94
N ALA A 106 4.46 19.05 4.06
CA ALA A 106 4.31 20.26 4.87
C ALA A 106 5.66 20.73 5.44
N ALA A 107 6.46 19.82 6.00
CA ALA A 107 7.80 20.11 6.51
C ALA A 107 8.75 20.61 5.39
N PHE A 108 8.66 20.03 4.19
CA PHE A 108 9.40 20.48 3.01
C PHE A 108 9.02 21.90 2.61
N LYS A 109 7.71 22.18 2.52
CA LYS A 109 7.19 23.52 2.20
C LYS A 109 7.69 24.59 3.17
N GLN A 110 7.79 24.25 4.46
CA GLN A 110 8.27 25.17 5.50
C GLN A 110 9.77 25.43 5.42
N GLN A 111 10.59 24.40 5.14
CA GLN A 111 12.05 24.48 5.21
C GLN A 111 12.69 24.92 3.89
N VAL A 112 12.08 24.55 2.75
CA VAL A 112 12.69 24.69 1.42
C VAL A 112 11.87 25.61 0.52
N GLY A 113 10.55 25.40 0.47
CA GLY A 113 9.62 26.15 -0.38
C GLY A 113 8.58 25.24 -1.02
N THR A 114 7.56 25.82 -1.67
CA THR A 114 6.49 25.03 -2.30
C THR A 114 7.00 24.37 -3.59
N PRO A 115 6.96 23.04 -3.72
CA PRO A 115 7.33 22.36 -4.97
C PRO A 115 6.26 22.58 -6.04
N GLY A 116 6.65 22.53 -7.31
CA GLY A 116 5.71 22.64 -8.44
C GLY A 116 5.05 21.31 -8.78
N ALA A 117 5.86 20.29 -9.05
CA ALA A 117 5.40 18.93 -9.31
C ALA A 117 5.95 17.96 -8.25
N ILE A 118 5.17 16.92 -7.94
CA ILE A 118 5.58 15.84 -7.03
C ILE A 118 5.68 14.54 -7.82
N ILE A 119 6.82 13.86 -7.74
CA ILE A 119 7.08 12.59 -8.43
C ILE A 119 7.31 11.50 -7.39
N PRO A 120 6.29 10.68 -7.07
CA PRO A 120 6.45 9.54 -6.18
C PRO A 120 7.34 8.46 -6.80
N TYR A 121 8.26 7.91 -6.00
CA TYR A 121 9.16 6.84 -6.41
C TYR A 121 9.34 5.82 -5.27
N GLY A 122 9.29 4.52 -5.54
CA GLY A 122 9.63 3.52 -4.54
C GLY A 122 9.70 2.10 -5.09
N GLY A 123 10.18 1.19 -4.23
CA GLY A 123 10.28 -0.24 -4.50
C GLY A 123 9.51 -1.07 -3.46
N SER A 124 9.01 -2.25 -3.85
CA SER A 124 8.25 -3.15 -2.96
C SER A 124 7.02 -2.44 -2.39
N LEU A 125 6.79 -2.48 -1.06
CA LEU A 125 5.77 -1.68 -0.39
C LEU A 125 5.84 -0.19 -0.80
N GLY A 126 7.04 0.37 -0.92
CA GLY A 126 7.26 1.75 -1.36
C GLY A 126 6.77 2.00 -2.78
N GLY A 127 6.84 1.00 -3.66
CA GLY A 127 6.28 1.07 -5.01
C GLY A 127 4.75 1.19 -5.00
N LEU A 128 4.07 0.47 -4.09
CA LEU A 128 2.63 0.62 -3.89
C LEU A 128 2.29 1.96 -3.23
N ILE A 129 3.05 2.39 -2.20
CA ILE A 129 2.86 3.71 -1.59
C ILE A 129 3.01 4.82 -2.63
N ALA A 130 4.02 4.75 -3.51
CA ALA A 130 4.20 5.73 -4.58
C ALA A 130 2.98 5.83 -5.51
N LEU A 131 2.33 4.70 -5.84
CA LEU A 131 1.08 4.68 -6.58
C LEU A 131 -0.07 5.31 -5.78
N LYS A 132 -0.19 5.00 -4.48
CA LYS A 132 -1.20 5.59 -3.58
C LYS A 132 -1.04 7.10 -3.44
N LEU A 133 0.20 7.62 -3.37
CA LEU A 133 0.43 9.07 -3.32
C LEU A 133 -0.07 9.77 -4.59
N ALA A 134 -0.09 9.09 -5.74
CA ALA A 134 -0.63 9.66 -6.97
C ALA A 134 -2.16 9.70 -7.02
N GLU A 135 -2.85 8.91 -6.19
CA GLU A 135 -4.31 8.98 -6.03
C GLU A 135 -4.73 10.08 -5.06
N ASP A 136 -3.81 10.52 -4.21
CA ASP A 136 -4.10 11.44 -3.14
C ASP A 136 -3.94 12.91 -3.61
N PRO A 137 -5.02 13.71 -3.60
CA PRO A 137 -5.02 15.07 -4.13
C PRO A 137 -4.07 16.01 -3.38
N ARG A 138 -3.63 15.66 -2.17
CA ARG A 138 -2.65 16.45 -1.39
C ARG A 138 -1.29 16.55 -2.09
N PHE A 139 -0.98 15.61 -3.00
CA PHE A 139 0.28 15.57 -3.75
C PHE A 139 0.15 16.10 -5.18
N ALA A 140 -1.04 16.53 -5.61
CA ALA A 140 -1.22 17.09 -6.94
C ALA A 140 -0.45 18.43 -7.10
N PRO A 141 0.12 18.71 -8.29
CA PRO A 141 0.13 17.86 -9.48
C PRO A 141 1.19 16.75 -9.43
N VAL A 142 0.77 15.53 -9.80
CA VAL A 142 1.65 14.36 -9.98
C VAL A 142 1.74 14.05 -11.47
N PRO A 143 2.82 14.45 -12.17
CA PRO A 143 2.94 14.21 -13.60
C PRO A 143 3.33 12.77 -13.93
N GLY A 144 3.92 12.04 -12.98
CA GLY A 144 4.20 10.63 -13.13
C GLY A 144 4.74 9.95 -11.88
N VAL A 145 4.82 8.62 -11.94
CA VAL A 145 5.18 7.73 -10.84
C VAL A 145 6.17 6.69 -11.35
N TYR A 146 7.24 6.47 -10.58
CA TYR A 146 8.13 5.34 -10.81
C TYR A 146 7.91 4.28 -9.73
N SER A 147 7.38 3.12 -10.11
CA SER A 147 6.94 2.09 -9.17
C SER A 147 7.62 0.76 -9.44
N ALA A 148 8.67 0.45 -8.67
CA ALA A 148 9.40 -0.81 -8.79
C ALA A 148 8.76 -1.88 -7.91
N CYS A 149 8.60 -3.08 -8.48
CA CYS A 149 8.07 -4.30 -7.86
C CYS A 149 6.88 -4.06 -6.89
N PRO A 150 5.83 -3.30 -7.27
CA PRO A 150 4.77 -2.95 -6.33
C PRO A 150 3.86 -4.16 -6.05
N PRO A 151 3.45 -4.41 -4.80
CA PRO A 151 2.36 -5.31 -4.47
C PRO A 151 0.99 -4.70 -4.87
N ALA A 152 0.83 -4.36 -6.15
CA ALA A 152 -0.28 -3.58 -6.70
C ALA A 152 -1.68 -4.18 -6.48
N ALA A 153 -1.79 -5.48 -6.19
CA ALA A 153 -3.05 -6.09 -5.76
C ALA A 153 -3.47 -5.71 -4.32
N GLY A 154 -2.67 -4.90 -3.62
CA GLY A 154 -3.04 -4.27 -2.36
C GLY A 154 -3.34 -5.31 -1.29
N SER A 155 -4.55 -5.28 -0.72
CA SER A 155 -4.99 -6.21 0.31
C SER A 155 -4.87 -7.69 -0.10
N ARG A 156 -5.10 -8.01 -1.38
CA ARG A 156 -5.11 -9.39 -1.89
C ARG A 156 -3.74 -10.06 -1.87
N VAL A 157 -2.63 -9.32 -1.78
CA VAL A 157 -1.30 -9.96 -1.69
C VAL A 157 -1.12 -10.77 -0.40
N TRP A 158 -1.93 -10.47 0.61
CA TRP A 158 -1.93 -11.16 1.90
C TRP A 158 -2.72 -12.47 1.90
N ASP A 159 -3.48 -12.75 0.83
CA ASP A 159 -4.23 -14.00 0.72
C ASP A 159 -3.31 -15.23 0.72
N THR A 160 -2.19 -15.16 0.01
CA THR A 160 -1.17 -16.22 0.04
C THR A 160 -0.55 -16.38 1.42
N ALA A 161 -0.37 -15.27 2.16
CA ALA A 161 0.19 -15.30 3.51
C ALA A 161 -0.75 -16.00 4.51
N ILE A 162 -2.05 -15.66 4.51
CA ILE A 162 -3.02 -16.34 5.38
C ILE A 162 -3.23 -17.80 4.97
N ASP A 163 -3.24 -18.10 3.66
CA ASP A 163 -3.34 -19.48 3.16
C ASP A 163 -2.15 -20.32 3.61
N LEU A 164 -0.93 -19.81 3.44
CA LEU A 164 0.29 -20.48 3.89
C LEU A 164 0.29 -20.66 5.41
N ARG A 165 -0.10 -19.63 6.16
CA ARG A 165 -0.17 -19.67 7.63
C ARG A 165 -1.09 -20.78 8.13
N LEU A 166 -2.27 -20.94 7.53
CA LEU A 166 -3.26 -21.92 7.96
C LEU A 166 -2.98 -23.32 7.39
N ALA A 167 -2.48 -23.42 6.15
CA ALA A 167 -2.06 -24.69 5.57
C ALA A 167 -0.88 -25.29 6.34
N TYR A 168 0.05 -24.47 6.82
CA TYR A 168 1.14 -24.94 7.67
C TYR A 168 0.62 -25.61 8.94
N ASP A 169 -0.35 -25.01 9.64
CA ASP A 169 -0.92 -25.60 10.87
C ASP A 169 -1.53 -26.99 10.64
N VAL A 170 -2.04 -27.27 9.44
CA VAL A 170 -2.55 -28.59 9.04
C VAL A 170 -1.41 -29.54 8.67
N VAL A 171 -0.55 -29.14 7.73
CA VAL A 171 0.49 -29.99 7.15
C VAL A 171 1.58 -30.36 8.18
N CYS A 172 1.85 -29.43 9.10
CA CYS A 172 2.92 -29.55 10.10
C CYS A 172 2.43 -29.86 11.51
N HIS A 173 1.14 -30.16 11.69
CA HIS A 173 0.59 -30.54 12.99
C HIS A 173 1.42 -31.63 13.66
N ASP A 174 1.84 -31.41 14.91
CA ASP A 174 2.72 -32.28 15.71
C ASP A 174 4.13 -32.54 15.10
N ALA A 175 4.45 -31.94 13.96
CA ALA A 175 5.72 -32.06 13.26
C ALA A 175 6.60 -30.81 13.40
N GLY A 176 6.06 -29.72 13.96
CA GLY A 176 6.76 -28.47 14.24
C GLY A 176 5.79 -27.32 14.19
N ASP A 177 5.07 -27.06 15.29
CA ASP A 177 4.01 -26.06 15.30
C ASP A 177 4.56 -24.63 15.31
N LEU A 178 3.92 -23.74 14.54
CA LEU A 178 4.26 -22.33 14.56
C LEU A 178 3.84 -21.68 15.87
N PRO A 179 4.49 -20.56 16.25
CA PRO A 179 4.01 -19.75 17.36
C PRO A 179 2.55 -19.32 17.15
N THR A 180 1.78 -19.35 18.24
CA THR A 180 0.36 -18.97 18.27
C THR A 180 0.15 -17.74 19.13
N GLY A 181 -0.96 -17.03 18.93
CA GLY A 181 -1.32 -15.89 19.77
C GLY A 181 -2.60 -16.10 20.58
N LYS A 182 -3.01 -15.04 21.26
CA LYS A 182 -4.25 -15.04 22.06
C LYS A 182 -5.50 -15.08 21.18
N GLN A 183 -6.55 -15.67 21.73
CA GLN A 183 -7.91 -15.60 21.17
C GLN A 183 -8.32 -14.13 20.86
N PRO A 184 -9.19 -13.90 19.86
CA PRO A 184 -9.92 -14.89 19.05
C PRO A 184 -9.12 -15.47 17.88
N TYR A 185 -7.89 -15.02 17.64
CA TYR A 185 -7.08 -15.42 16.49
C TYR A 185 -5.81 -16.16 16.93
N PRO A 186 -5.90 -17.45 17.31
CA PRO A 186 -4.71 -18.22 17.69
C PRO A 186 -3.67 -18.31 16.56
N TRP A 187 -4.10 -18.16 15.30
CA TRP A 187 -3.21 -18.15 14.15
C TRP A 187 -2.33 -16.89 14.05
N ALA A 188 -2.81 -15.75 14.56
CA ALA A 188 -2.03 -14.52 14.57
C ALA A 188 -1.13 -14.52 15.80
N TYR A 189 0.18 -14.46 15.65
CA TYR A 189 1.14 -14.40 16.76
C TYR A 189 0.98 -13.11 17.58
N ASN A 190 1.32 -13.09 18.87
CA ASN A 190 1.09 -11.89 19.69
C ASN A 190 2.03 -10.76 19.28
N LEU A 191 1.51 -9.53 19.21
CA LEU A 191 2.26 -8.34 18.78
C LEU A 191 3.55 -8.13 19.59
N ASN A 192 3.46 -8.20 20.92
CA ASN A 192 4.60 -8.00 21.82
C ASN A 192 5.66 -9.11 21.75
N ASP A 193 5.35 -10.23 21.10
CA ASP A 193 6.28 -11.35 20.94
C ASP A 193 6.98 -11.32 19.56
N ILE A 194 6.60 -10.38 18.67
CA ILE A 194 7.25 -10.17 17.37
C ILE A 194 8.58 -9.43 17.61
N PRO A 195 9.73 -9.96 17.16
CA PRO A 195 11.01 -9.28 17.31
C PRO A 195 11.05 -7.92 16.57
N ASP A 196 11.74 -6.95 17.16
CA ASP A 196 11.83 -5.59 16.61
C ASP A 196 12.91 -5.41 15.53
N ASN A 197 13.85 -6.35 15.43
CA ASN A 197 15.02 -6.27 14.55
C ASN A 197 14.91 -7.22 13.36
N LEU A 198 13.73 -7.33 12.76
CA LEU A 198 13.49 -8.15 11.56
C LEU A 198 13.64 -7.33 10.28
N SER A 199 14.50 -6.29 10.31
CA SER A 199 14.74 -5.23 9.32
C SER A 199 14.27 -5.59 7.91
N ASP A 200 14.76 -6.73 7.42
CA ASP A 200 14.31 -7.40 6.23
C ASP A 200 14.06 -8.90 6.52
N LEU A 201 12.84 -9.39 6.28
CA LEU A 201 12.50 -10.81 6.41
C LEU A 201 13.16 -11.67 5.31
N GLU A 202 13.83 -11.07 4.33
CA GLU A 202 14.73 -11.75 3.41
C GLU A 202 16.08 -12.11 4.04
N ASP A 203 16.47 -11.43 5.13
CA ASP A 203 17.63 -11.81 5.94
C ASP A 203 17.25 -12.94 6.92
N GLN A 204 17.38 -14.17 6.42
CA GLN A 204 17.01 -15.38 7.14
C GLN A 204 17.76 -15.57 8.46
N ALA A 205 18.92 -14.93 8.67
CA ALA A 205 19.67 -15.06 9.91
C ALA A 205 18.90 -14.55 11.13
N LEU A 206 17.92 -13.67 10.91
CA LEU A 206 17.13 -13.01 11.95
C LEU A 206 15.82 -13.78 12.30
N LEU A 207 15.47 -14.82 11.54
CA LEU A 207 14.21 -15.57 11.70
C LEU A 207 14.26 -16.75 12.68
N ILE A 208 15.26 -16.84 13.55
CA ILE A 208 15.56 -18.02 14.40
C ILE A 208 14.32 -18.66 15.08
N PRO A 209 13.38 -17.91 15.69
CA PRO A 209 12.20 -18.50 16.33
C PRO A 209 11.24 -19.18 15.34
N THR A 210 11.18 -18.69 14.09
CA THR A 210 10.39 -19.28 12.99
C THR A 210 11.14 -20.45 12.34
N LEU A 211 12.48 -20.37 12.25
CA LEU A 211 13.27 -21.40 11.59
C LEU A 211 13.22 -22.76 12.30
N ILE A 212 13.09 -22.80 13.63
CA ILE A 212 13.06 -24.06 14.38
C ILE A 212 11.82 -24.91 14.03
N PRO A 213 10.57 -24.41 14.18
CA PRO A 213 9.38 -25.13 13.71
C PRO A 213 9.47 -25.51 12.23
N LEU A 214 9.85 -24.55 11.37
CA LEU A 214 10.01 -24.79 9.93
C LEU A 214 10.96 -25.95 9.64
N ASN A 215 12.13 -25.99 10.28
CA ASN A 215 13.12 -27.04 10.08
C ASN A 215 12.65 -28.39 10.63
N ARG A 216 11.95 -28.42 11.77
CA ARG A 216 11.38 -29.66 12.31
C ARG A 216 10.33 -30.26 11.37
N CYS A 217 9.45 -29.42 10.83
CA CYS A 217 8.41 -29.89 9.92
C CYS A 217 8.97 -30.27 8.54
N THR A 218 9.73 -29.37 7.91
CA THR A 218 10.04 -29.40 6.48
C THR A 218 11.49 -29.74 6.16
N GLY A 219 12.40 -29.57 7.13
CA GLY A 219 13.84 -29.71 6.93
C GLY A 219 14.46 -28.65 6.02
N VAL A 220 13.79 -27.52 5.75
CA VAL A 220 14.19 -26.53 4.72
C VAL A 220 15.62 -25.99 4.86
N ASN A 221 16.15 -25.81 6.07
CA ASN A 221 17.56 -25.37 6.25
C ASN A 221 18.55 -26.53 6.45
N LEU A 222 18.11 -27.77 6.27
CA LEU A 222 18.99 -28.94 6.31
C LEU A 222 19.49 -29.27 4.90
N PRO A 223 20.73 -29.78 4.76
CA PRO A 223 21.17 -30.45 3.55
C PRO A 223 20.16 -31.51 3.09
N GLN A 224 19.96 -31.65 1.77
CA GLN A 224 18.90 -32.49 1.21
C GLN A 224 19.04 -33.98 1.60
N GLU A 225 20.25 -34.41 1.94
CA GLU A 225 20.61 -35.75 2.40
C GLU A 225 20.12 -36.04 3.82
N LEU A 226 19.96 -34.99 4.65
CA LEU A 226 19.50 -35.11 6.03
C LEU A 226 17.98 -35.05 6.16
N ARG A 227 17.25 -34.72 5.09
CA ARG A 227 15.79 -34.64 5.10
C ARG A 227 15.17 -36.02 4.89
N ASN A 228 14.31 -36.42 5.83
CA ASN A 228 13.53 -37.65 5.66
C ASN A 228 12.39 -37.46 4.63
N GLY A 229 11.76 -38.57 4.22
CA GLY A 229 10.69 -38.52 3.21
C GLY A 229 9.46 -37.71 3.62
N ALA A 230 9.14 -37.63 4.92
CA ALA A 230 8.01 -36.85 5.40
C ALA A 230 8.30 -35.34 5.33
N MET A 231 9.51 -34.91 5.71
CA MET A 231 9.99 -33.53 5.56
C MET A 231 9.90 -33.06 4.11
N LYS A 232 10.42 -33.87 3.17
CA LYS A 232 10.40 -33.55 1.74
C LYS A 232 8.98 -33.39 1.19
N ARG A 233 8.05 -34.29 1.59
CA ARG A 233 6.64 -34.20 1.15
C ARG A 233 5.94 -32.95 1.69
N ARG A 234 6.11 -32.63 2.98
CA ARG A 234 5.51 -31.45 3.59
C ARG A 234 6.04 -30.15 3.00
N LEU A 235 7.37 -30.08 2.78
CA LEU A 235 7.98 -28.94 2.10
C LEU A 235 7.40 -28.76 0.69
N ALA A 236 7.37 -29.83 -0.10
CA ALA A 236 6.83 -29.79 -1.46
C ALA A 236 5.35 -29.38 -1.49
N GLN A 237 4.52 -29.91 -0.57
CA GLN A 237 3.09 -29.57 -0.49
C GLN A 237 2.87 -28.09 -0.17
N LEU A 238 3.61 -27.52 0.79
CA LEU A 238 3.48 -26.11 1.17
C LEU A 238 4.03 -25.16 0.08
N MET A 239 5.15 -25.53 -0.55
CA MET A 239 5.74 -24.77 -1.65
C MET A 239 4.83 -24.78 -2.89
N ASP A 240 4.26 -25.93 -3.24
CA ASP A 240 3.29 -26.04 -4.35
C ASP A 240 2.02 -25.22 -4.07
N LEU A 241 1.49 -25.30 -2.84
CA LEU A 241 0.35 -24.49 -2.42
C LEU A 241 0.61 -22.99 -2.62
N ALA A 242 1.79 -22.50 -2.25
CA ALA A 242 2.12 -21.08 -2.32
C ALA A 242 2.69 -20.64 -3.68
N HIS A 243 2.79 -21.54 -4.68
CA HIS A 243 3.48 -21.30 -5.95
C HIS A 243 4.94 -20.83 -5.80
N ILE A 244 5.65 -21.38 -4.81
CA ILE A 244 7.04 -21.06 -4.49
C ILE A 244 7.94 -22.19 -4.99
N SER A 245 9.00 -21.85 -5.73
CA SER A 245 10.03 -22.80 -6.18
C SER A 245 11.37 -22.63 -5.45
N SER A 246 11.57 -21.51 -4.76
CA SER A 246 12.77 -21.21 -3.99
C SER A 246 12.55 -21.45 -2.50
N GLU A 247 13.37 -22.33 -1.91
CA GLU A 247 13.36 -22.55 -0.45
C GLU A 247 13.69 -21.27 0.32
N LYS A 248 14.48 -20.36 -0.27
CA LYS A 248 14.72 -19.03 0.31
C LYS A 248 13.41 -18.26 0.47
N PHE A 249 12.65 -18.17 -0.61
CA PHE A 249 11.36 -17.49 -0.62
C PHE A 249 10.31 -18.20 0.23
N PHE A 250 10.38 -19.53 0.37
CA PHE A 250 9.49 -20.26 1.29
C PHE A 250 9.68 -19.79 2.73
N VAL A 251 10.94 -19.71 3.19
CA VAL A 251 11.27 -19.22 4.53
C VAL A 251 10.86 -17.76 4.71
N THR A 252 11.12 -16.90 3.72
CA THR A 252 10.71 -15.50 3.74
C THR A 252 9.19 -15.36 3.84
N ASN A 253 8.43 -16.02 2.96
CA ASN A 253 6.96 -15.99 2.98
C ASN A 253 6.39 -16.54 4.30
N ALA A 254 7.01 -17.56 4.90
CA ALA A 254 6.62 -18.02 6.23
C ALA A 254 6.84 -16.92 7.30
N GLY A 255 7.95 -16.18 7.24
CA GLY A 255 8.18 -15.01 8.09
C GLY A 255 7.10 -13.94 7.93
N TYR A 256 6.69 -13.64 6.69
CA TYR A 256 5.57 -12.71 6.41
C TYR A 256 4.24 -13.24 6.96
N ALA A 257 3.95 -14.53 6.74
CA ALA A 257 2.74 -15.22 7.20
C ALA A 257 2.63 -15.30 8.73
N ILE A 258 3.75 -15.22 9.46
CA ILE A 258 3.76 -15.27 10.92
C ILE A 258 3.85 -13.87 11.52
N TYR A 259 4.82 -13.05 11.11
CA TYR A 259 5.08 -11.76 11.76
C TYR A 259 4.29 -10.64 11.10
N ALA A 260 4.40 -10.48 9.79
CA ALA A 260 3.83 -9.34 9.08
C ALA A 260 2.30 -9.39 9.06
N LEU A 261 1.75 -10.58 8.84
CA LEU A 261 0.33 -10.85 8.90
C LEU A 261 -0.24 -10.61 10.32
N SER A 262 0.50 -11.01 11.35
CA SER A 262 0.06 -10.83 12.74
C SER A 262 0.14 -9.37 13.19
N ASP A 263 1.20 -8.66 12.80
CA ASP A 263 1.33 -7.21 13.00
C ASP A 263 0.18 -6.47 12.31
N LEU A 264 -0.10 -6.74 11.03
CA LEU A 264 -1.22 -6.19 10.28
C LEU A 264 -2.56 -6.32 11.02
N VAL A 265 -2.84 -7.51 11.57
CA VAL A 265 -4.12 -7.81 12.23
C VAL A 265 -4.17 -7.25 13.65
N ARG A 266 -3.08 -7.34 14.42
CA ARG A 266 -3.09 -7.03 15.86
C ARG A 266 -2.69 -5.60 16.20
N ALA A 267 -1.95 -4.91 15.33
CA ALA A 267 -1.45 -3.57 15.64
C ALA A 267 -2.62 -2.58 15.80
N PRO A 268 -2.64 -1.78 16.89
CA PRO A 268 -3.75 -0.87 17.21
C PRO A 268 -3.89 0.29 16.22
N ASP A 269 -2.82 0.62 15.51
CA ASP A 269 -2.71 1.62 14.45
C ASP A 269 -3.00 1.04 13.05
N LYS A 270 -3.40 -0.24 12.97
CA LYS A 270 -3.82 -0.93 11.74
C LYS A 270 -5.23 -1.49 11.91
N LEU A 271 -5.40 -2.82 11.91
CA LEU A 271 -6.71 -3.46 12.01
C LEU A 271 -7.19 -3.69 13.45
N ASN A 272 -6.35 -3.42 14.44
CA ASN A 272 -6.70 -3.40 15.86
C ASN A 272 -7.50 -4.65 16.30
N THR A 273 -6.96 -5.84 15.99
CA THR A 273 -7.58 -7.15 16.29
C THR A 273 -8.92 -7.38 15.58
N SER A 274 -9.10 -6.82 14.38
CA SER A 274 -10.22 -7.14 13.49
C SER A 274 -9.70 -7.97 12.30
N ASN A 275 -10.34 -9.11 11.99
CA ASN A 275 -9.88 -10.01 10.93
C ASN A 275 -10.42 -9.57 9.55
N PRO A 276 -9.58 -9.22 8.57
CA PRO A 276 -10.04 -8.84 7.23
C PRO A 276 -10.12 -10.03 6.25
N PHE A 277 -9.69 -11.24 6.67
CA PHE A 277 -9.45 -12.38 5.78
C PHE A 277 -10.60 -13.39 5.78
N THR A 278 -10.87 -13.94 4.60
CA THR A 278 -11.80 -15.06 4.41
C THR A 278 -11.09 -16.24 3.78
N THR A 279 -11.22 -17.43 4.38
CA THR A 279 -10.83 -18.72 3.79
C THR A 279 -12.01 -19.68 3.60
N VAL A 280 -13.21 -19.27 4.03
CA VAL A 280 -14.47 -19.93 3.66
C VAL A 280 -14.61 -19.94 2.14
N GLY A 281 -14.98 -21.08 1.55
CA GLY A 281 -15.23 -21.21 0.10
C GLY A 281 -13.99 -21.23 -0.80
N VAL A 282 -12.78 -21.14 -0.24
CA VAL A 282 -11.52 -21.27 -1.00
C VAL A 282 -11.24 -22.74 -1.28
N ASP A 283 -10.94 -23.06 -2.55
CA ASP A 283 -10.47 -24.39 -2.95
C ASP A 283 -8.94 -24.44 -2.95
N TYR A 284 -8.38 -25.28 -2.09
CA TYR A 284 -6.94 -25.49 -1.98
C TYR A 284 -6.39 -26.50 -3.00
N ASN A 285 -7.25 -27.14 -3.78
CA ASN A 285 -6.92 -28.24 -4.70
C ASN A 285 -6.21 -29.41 -4.00
N ASP A 286 -6.49 -29.60 -2.71
CA ASP A 286 -5.97 -30.65 -1.85
C ASP A 286 -7.08 -31.07 -0.88
N ALA A 287 -7.42 -32.36 -0.86
CA ALA A 287 -8.56 -32.86 -0.10
C ALA A 287 -8.36 -32.73 1.43
N THR A 288 -7.14 -32.92 1.92
CA THR A 288 -6.81 -32.81 3.34
C THR A 288 -6.88 -31.34 3.77
N LEU A 289 -6.25 -30.45 3.00
CA LEU A 289 -6.32 -29.02 3.29
C LEU A 289 -7.75 -28.50 3.22
N ASN A 290 -8.51 -28.92 2.23
CA ASN A 290 -9.90 -28.49 2.11
C ASN A 290 -10.78 -28.94 3.29
N ALA A 291 -10.46 -30.09 3.90
CA ALA A 291 -11.18 -30.61 5.07
C ALA A 291 -10.75 -29.93 6.39
N ASP A 292 -9.45 -29.70 6.57
CA ASP A 292 -8.88 -29.43 7.89
C ASP A 292 -8.40 -27.98 8.10
N ILE A 293 -8.25 -27.19 7.03
CA ILE A 293 -7.82 -25.79 7.15
C ILE A 293 -8.89 -24.96 7.88
N LEU A 294 -8.44 -24.07 8.76
CA LEU A 294 -9.35 -23.18 9.48
C LEU A 294 -10.10 -22.29 8.50
N ARG A 295 -11.44 -22.40 8.49
CA ARG A 295 -12.34 -21.60 7.66
C ARG A 295 -12.72 -20.32 8.40
N ILE A 296 -11.94 -19.26 8.21
CA ILE A 296 -12.21 -17.94 8.78
C ILE A 296 -13.09 -17.11 7.86
N GLN A 297 -13.98 -16.33 8.44
CA GLN A 297 -14.79 -15.33 7.76
C GLN A 297 -14.26 -13.94 8.12
N ALA A 298 -14.14 -13.07 7.12
CA ALA A 298 -13.75 -11.69 7.35
C ALA A 298 -14.83 -10.93 8.12
N ASP A 299 -14.41 -10.05 9.02
CA ASP A 299 -15.21 -8.91 9.44
C ASP A 299 -15.35 -7.96 8.23
N PRO A 300 -16.58 -7.71 7.73
CA PRO A 300 -16.79 -6.88 6.54
C PRO A 300 -16.21 -5.46 6.66
N LEU A 301 -16.25 -4.87 7.86
CA LEU A 301 -15.72 -3.52 8.11
C LEU A 301 -14.19 -3.53 8.22
N ALA A 302 -13.59 -4.61 8.74
CA ALA A 302 -12.14 -4.78 8.71
C ALA A 302 -11.63 -4.98 7.28
N SER A 303 -12.33 -5.78 6.48
CA SER A 303 -12.01 -6.01 5.06
C SER A 303 -12.14 -4.71 4.27
N LEU A 304 -13.22 -3.94 4.47
CA LEU A 304 -13.41 -2.62 3.87
C LEU A 304 -12.25 -1.67 4.19
N TYR A 305 -11.89 -1.53 5.47
CA TYR A 305 -10.83 -0.63 5.88
C TYR A 305 -9.46 -1.06 5.33
N PHE A 306 -9.19 -2.37 5.33
CA PHE A 306 -7.94 -2.89 4.79
C PHE A 306 -7.80 -2.62 3.29
N ARG A 307 -8.88 -2.85 2.54
CA ARG A 307 -8.96 -2.52 1.11
C ARG A 307 -8.83 -1.03 0.87
N TRP A 308 -9.46 -0.19 1.70
CA TRP A 308 -9.34 1.25 1.57
C TRP A 308 -7.88 1.70 1.67
N ALA A 309 -7.18 1.24 2.72
CA ALA A 309 -5.80 1.58 2.99
C ALA A 309 -4.83 1.03 1.92
N SER A 310 -5.09 -0.19 1.42
CA SER A 310 -4.08 -0.95 0.67
C SER A 310 -4.32 -1.04 -0.83
N ASP A 311 -5.57 -1.02 -1.29
CA ASP A 311 -5.87 -1.24 -2.71
C ASP A 311 -5.55 0.02 -3.52
N PHE A 312 -4.81 -0.18 -4.61
CA PHE A 312 -4.63 0.83 -5.65
C PHE A 312 -5.82 0.77 -6.62
N ARG A 313 -6.43 1.92 -6.87
CA ARG A 313 -7.71 2.05 -7.58
C ARG A 313 -7.55 2.70 -8.96
N GLY A 314 -6.41 3.31 -9.24
CA GLY A 314 -6.08 3.90 -10.54
C GLY A 314 -6.53 5.34 -10.73
N ASN A 315 -6.99 6.00 -9.66
CA ASN A 315 -7.50 7.38 -9.69
C ASN A 315 -6.37 8.42 -9.71
N ILE A 316 -5.46 8.30 -10.69
CA ILE A 316 -4.19 9.09 -10.77
C ILE A 316 -4.25 10.25 -11.78
N GLY A 317 -5.45 10.64 -12.21
CA GLY A 317 -5.63 11.66 -13.24
C GLY A 317 -4.90 11.30 -14.55
N SER A 318 -4.08 12.22 -15.07
CA SER A 318 -3.28 12.01 -16.29
C SER A 318 -1.82 11.59 -16.01
N ALA A 319 -1.50 11.16 -14.79
CA ALA A 319 -0.14 10.78 -14.43
C ALA A 319 0.37 9.61 -15.30
N LYS A 320 1.67 9.64 -15.59
CA LYS A 320 2.39 8.62 -16.35
C LYS A 320 3.08 7.66 -15.40
N VAL A 321 2.91 6.36 -15.59
CA VAL A 321 3.44 5.33 -14.70
C VAL A 321 4.42 4.45 -15.45
N ILE A 322 5.66 4.40 -14.97
CA ILE A 322 6.57 3.31 -15.29
C ILE A 322 6.58 2.37 -14.10
N SER A 323 6.20 1.13 -14.34
CA SER A 323 6.31 0.07 -13.35
C SER A 323 7.18 -1.07 -13.85
N VAL A 324 8.11 -1.50 -13.01
CA VAL A 324 9.10 -2.53 -13.33
C VAL A 324 8.97 -3.68 -12.34
N GLN A 325 9.18 -4.92 -12.77
CA GLN A 325 9.02 -6.10 -11.91
C GLN A 325 10.03 -7.18 -12.30
N THR A 326 10.63 -7.85 -11.33
CA THR A 326 11.49 -9.00 -11.58
C THR A 326 10.66 -10.26 -11.87
N SER A 327 11.07 -11.04 -12.88
CA SER A 327 10.29 -12.17 -13.43
C SER A 327 10.18 -13.39 -12.52
N GLN A 328 11.09 -13.57 -11.56
CA GLN A 328 11.10 -14.71 -10.65
C GLN A 328 10.90 -14.31 -9.18
N ASP A 329 10.35 -13.12 -8.92
CA ASP A 329 9.93 -12.69 -7.59
C ASP A 329 8.83 -13.61 -7.05
N GLN A 330 9.04 -14.20 -5.88
CA GLN A 330 8.08 -15.11 -5.22
C GLN A 330 7.59 -14.53 -3.89
N LEU A 331 7.86 -13.25 -3.62
CA LEU A 331 7.27 -12.49 -2.52
C LEU A 331 6.26 -11.47 -3.06
N VAL A 332 6.71 -10.60 -3.96
CA VAL A 332 5.83 -9.72 -4.74
C VAL A 332 5.80 -10.22 -6.17
N ILE A 333 4.90 -11.16 -6.42
CA ILE A 333 4.86 -11.92 -7.67
C ILE A 333 4.63 -11.04 -8.91
N PRO A 334 5.12 -11.47 -10.09
CA PRO A 334 4.91 -10.76 -11.36
C PRO A 334 3.45 -10.46 -11.70
N ALA A 335 2.51 -11.22 -11.16
CA ALA A 335 1.08 -11.01 -11.38
C ALA A 335 0.56 -9.65 -10.88
N ASN A 336 1.30 -8.94 -10.02
CA ASN A 336 0.96 -7.56 -9.67
C ASN A 336 1.03 -6.60 -10.88
N GLN A 337 1.88 -6.90 -11.88
CA GLN A 337 1.89 -6.15 -13.14
C GLN A 337 0.63 -6.40 -13.97
N TYR A 338 0.03 -7.60 -13.88
CA TYR A 338 -1.28 -7.84 -14.47
C TYR A 338 -2.34 -6.95 -13.82
N THR A 339 -2.35 -6.84 -12.48
CA THR A 339 -3.26 -5.94 -11.77
C THR A 339 -3.14 -4.50 -12.26
N LEU A 340 -1.92 -3.94 -12.35
CA LEU A 340 -1.72 -2.59 -12.88
C LEU A 340 -2.25 -2.42 -14.30
N ARG A 341 -2.06 -3.41 -15.17
CA ARG A 341 -2.57 -3.39 -16.55
C ARG A 341 -4.10 -3.46 -16.63
N GLN A 342 -4.77 -3.98 -15.61
CA GLN A 342 -6.25 -3.94 -15.51
C GLN A 342 -6.74 -2.64 -14.86
N THR A 343 -5.97 -2.06 -13.95
CA THR A 343 -6.34 -0.85 -13.20
C THR A 343 -6.11 0.44 -13.98
N LEU A 344 -5.05 0.52 -14.79
CA LEU A 344 -4.66 1.75 -15.50
C LEU A 344 -4.90 1.64 -17.01
N PRO A 345 -5.29 2.76 -17.67
CA PRO A 345 -5.28 2.85 -19.12
C PRO A 345 -3.89 2.55 -19.69
N SER A 346 -3.84 1.83 -20.83
CA SER A 346 -2.58 1.46 -21.49
C SER A 346 -1.75 2.68 -21.91
N THR A 347 -2.39 3.82 -22.15
CA THR A 347 -1.75 5.11 -22.48
C THR A 347 -1.08 5.79 -21.28
N GLN A 348 -1.26 5.26 -20.07
CA GLN A 348 -0.68 5.78 -18.83
C GLN A 348 0.34 4.84 -18.19
N LEU A 349 0.45 3.59 -18.66
CA LEU A 349 1.29 2.58 -18.03
C LEU A 349 2.29 1.96 -19.01
N THR A 350 3.58 2.10 -18.70
CA THR A 350 4.62 1.20 -19.19
C THR A 350 4.93 0.17 -18.10
N SER A 351 4.49 -1.07 -18.32
CA SER A 351 4.67 -2.21 -17.41
C SER A 351 5.74 -3.16 -17.95
N ALA A 352 6.92 -3.16 -17.34
CA ALA A 352 8.11 -3.87 -17.82
C ALA A 352 8.54 -4.99 -16.87
N ILE A 353 8.96 -6.11 -17.45
CA ILE A 353 9.49 -7.26 -16.71
C ILE A 353 10.99 -7.37 -16.94
N VAL A 354 11.72 -7.61 -15.86
CA VAL A 354 13.16 -7.89 -15.83
C VAL A 354 13.36 -9.40 -15.75
N ASN A 355 13.97 -9.98 -16.77
CA ASN A 355 14.21 -11.42 -16.88
C ASN A 355 15.32 -11.85 -15.92
N GLU A 356 15.01 -12.77 -15.03
CA GLU A 356 15.93 -13.27 -14.02
C GLU A 356 16.30 -14.71 -14.31
N THR A 357 17.54 -15.07 -14.01
CA THR A 357 17.97 -16.48 -13.96
C THR A 357 17.91 -17.06 -12.55
N THR A 358 17.96 -16.19 -11.54
CA THR A 358 17.90 -16.53 -10.12
C THR A 358 16.80 -15.69 -9.47
N PRO A 359 15.84 -16.29 -8.75
CA PRO A 359 14.80 -15.56 -8.05
C PRO A 359 15.34 -14.47 -7.12
N THR A 360 14.87 -13.23 -7.28
CA THR A 360 15.11 -12.14 -6.32
C THR A 360 13.84 -11.31 -6.10
N HIS A 361 13.75 -10.66 -4.93
CA HIS A 361 12.74 -9.65 -4.69
C HIS A 361 13.34 -8.29 -5.06
N CYS A 362 12.71 -7.59 -6.00
CA CYS A 362 13.16 -6.27 -6.43
C CYS A 362 14.66 -6.17 -6.82
N GLY A 363 15.31 -7.27 -7.24
CA GLY A 363 16.74 -7.28 -7.55
C GLY A 363 17.06 -6.66 -8.91
N PHE A 364 16.74 -5.39 -9.07
CA PHE A 364 17.08 -4.56 -10.21
C PHE A 364 18.54 -4.13 -10.16
N SER A 365 19.19 -4.05 -11.32
CA SER A 365 20.49 -3.39 -11.42
C SER A 365 20.34 -1.87 -11.31
N LEU A 366 21.44 -1.17 -10.98
CA LEU A 366 21.46 0.29 -11.02
C LEU A 366 21.17 0.78 -12.44
N ALA A 367 21.74 0.13 -13.47
CA ALA A 367 21.48 0.47 -14.87
C ALA A 367 19.99 0.34 -15.25
N GLU A 368 19.29 -0.71 -14.78
CA GLU A 368 17.85 -0.89 -14.97
C GLU A 368 17.06 0.24 -14.28
N GLY A 369 17.45 0.58 -13.05
CA GLY A 369 16.88 1.68 -12.27
C GLY A 369 17.00 3.04 -12.96
N VAL A 370 18.21 3.38 -13.41
CA VAL A 370 18.52 4.62 -14.17
C VAL A 370 17.67 4.68 -15.43
N SER A 371 17.59 3.59 -16.19
CA SER A 371 16.80 3.60 -17.43
C SER A 371 15.31 3.83 -17.18
N GLY A 372 14.73 3.23 -16.14
CA GLY A 372 13.33 3.44 -15.80
C GLY A 372 13.05 4.88 -15.40
N TRP A 373 13.93 5.47 -14.58
CA TRP A 373 13.85 6.87 -14.20
C TRP A 373 13.95 7.83 -15.39
N GLU A 374 14.97 7.67 -16.24
CA GLU A 374 15.18 8.55 -17.40
C GLU A 374 14.02 8.47 -18.40
N ALA A 375 13.49 7.28 -18.62
CA ALA A 375 12.35 7.09 -19.50
C ALA A 375 11.09 7.77 -18.95
N LEU A 376 10.84 7.71 -17.64
CA LEU A 376 9.73 8.41 -17.01
C LEU A 376 9.91 9.92 -17.15
N ARG A 377 11.10 10.43 -16.88
CA ARG A 377 11.43 11.85 -16.96
C ARG A 377 11.20 12.41 -18.37
N SER A 378 11.69 11.70 -19.38
CA SER A 378 11.46 12.02 -20.79
C SER A 378 9.98 11.99 -21.16
N TRP A 379 9.25 10.96 -20.70
CA TRP A 379 7.82 10.85 -20.97
C TRP A 379 7.04 12.00 -20.33
N ILE A 380 7.30 12.32 -19.06
CA ILE A 380 6.72 13.47 -18.35
C ILE A 380 6.95 14.77 -19.12
N ALA A 381 8.17 14.99 -19.63
CA ALA A 381 8.56 16.18 -20.41
C ALA A 381 7.90 16.29 -21.81
N GLY A 382 7.02 15.35 -22.18
CA GLY A 382 6.30 15.36 -23.47
C GLY A 382 6.89 14.41 -24.51
N GLY A 383 7.89 13.61 -24.15
CA GLY A 383 8.38 12.51 -24.97
C GLY A 383 7.31 11.44 -25.21
N ALA A 384 7.58 10.52 -26.13
CA ALA A 384 6.72 9.37 -26.38
C ALA A 384 6.69 8.44 -25.15
N GLN A 385 5.58 7.71 -24.98
CA GLN A 385 5.50 6.64 -24.00
C GLN A 385 6.57 5.57 -24.30
N PRO A 386 7.45 5.24 -23.36
CA PRO A 386 8.52 4.28 -23.60
C PRO A 386 7.96 2.86 -23.71
N SER A 387 8.43 2.11 -24.69
CA SER A 387 8.25 0.65 -24.75
C SER A 387 9.26 -0.07 -23.84
N VAL A 388 9.03 -1.36 -23.58
CA VAL A 388 10.01 -2.18 -22.83
C VAL A 388 11.35 -2.28 -23.58
N ASN A 389 11.35 -2.25 -24.91
CA ASN A 389 12.59 -2.23 -25.71
C ASN A 389 13.35 -0.90 -25.58
N ASP A 390 12.64 0.22 -25.39
CA ASP A 390 13.26 1.51 -25.12
C ASP A 390 13.93 1.50 -23.74
N LEU A 391 13.30 0.87 -22.73
CA LEU A 391 13.93 0.65 -21.42
C LEU A 391 15.17 -0.25 -21.51
N GLN A 392 15.12 -1.32 -22.30
CA GLN A 392 16.30 -2.16 -22.51
C GLN A 392 17.46 -1.37 -23.16
N THR A 393 17.14 -0.53 -24.15
CA THR A 393 18.11 0.32 -24.83
C THR A 393 18.68 1.38 -23.91
N GLY A 394 17.82 2.05 -23.13
CA GLY A 394 18.21 3.04 -22.13
C GLY A 394 19.12 2.43 -21.07
N CYS A 395 18.82 1.22 -20.62
CA CYS A 395 19.67 0.50 -19.67
C CYS A 395 21.06 0.22 -20.25
N ASN A 396 21.14 -0.27 -21.49
CA ASN A 396 22.44 -0.53 -22.13
C ASN A 396 23.29 0.74 -22.20
N ASN A 397 22.65 1.89 -22.50
CA ASN A 397 23.31 3.19 -22.52
C ASN A 397 23.78 3.62 -21.12
N ALA A 398 22.94 3.44 -20.09
CA ALA A 398 23.31 3.72 -18.70
C ALA A 398 24.48 2.86 -18.24
N SER A 399 24.49 1.57 -18.60
CA SER A 399 25.58 0.64 -18.31
C SER A 399 26.87 1.07 -19.01
N ALA A 400 26.82 1.45 -20.29
CA ALA A 400 27.95 1.99 -21.02
C ALA A 400 28.48 3.32 -20.43
N ALA A 401 27.61 4.09 -19.76
CA ALA A 401 27.95 5.31 -19.03
C ALA A 401 28.45 5.05 -17.58
N GLY A 402 28.53 3.79 -17.14
CA GLY A 402 29.10 3.39 -15.86
C GLY A 402 28.11 2.96 -14.78
N ALA A 403 26.80 2.94 -15.05
CA ALA A 403 25.83 2.38 -14.12
C ALA A 403 26.03 0.85 -13.99
N SER A 404 26.02 0.35 -12.76
CA SER A 404 26.37 -1.05 -12.49
C SER A 404 25.23 -2.03 -12.80
N GLY A 405 25.63 -3.25 -13.19
CA GLY A 405 24.76 -4.42 -13.37
C GLY A 405 24.20 -4.60 -14.78
N ALA A 406 23.57 -5.77 -15.00
CA ALA A 406 23.09 -6.19 -16.30
C ALA A 406 21.75 -5.54 -16.67
N CYS A 407 21.48 -5.48 -17.98
CA CYS A 407 20.23 -4.98 -18.54
C CYS A 407 19.39 -6.13 -19.04
N ARG A 408 18.26 -6.38 -18.37
CA ARG A 408 17.46 -7.60 -18.57
C ARG A 408 15.97 -7.31 -18.77
N TYR A 409 15.60 -6.09 -19.17
CA TYR A 409 14.23 -5.81 -19.59
C TYR A 409 13.86 -6.70 -20.78
N ASP A 410 12.73 -7.39 -20.68
CA ASP A 410 12.30 -8.38 -21.65
C ASP A 410 10.84 -8.13 -22.03
N ALA A 411 10.64 -7.61 -23.24
CA ALA A 411 9.32 -7.29 -23.79
C ALA A 411 8.48 -8.55 -24.09
N THR A 412 9.08 -9.73 -24.11
CA THR A 412 8.39 -10.99 -24.44
C THR A 412 7.71 -11.62 -23.23
N ILE A 413 8.07 -11.21 -22.01
CA ILE A 413 7.49 -11.76 -20.79
C ILE A 413 6.13 -11.12 -20.52
N VAL A 414 5.11 -11.98 -20.46
CA VAL A 414 3.75 -11.60 -20.10
C VAL A 414 3.50 -12.05 -18.65
N PRO A 415 3.13 -11.13 -17.73
CA PRO A 415 2.79 -11.50 -16.37
C PRO A 415 1.54 -12.38 -16.36
N PRO A 416 1.49 -13.43 -15.51
CA PRO A 416 0.28 -14.23 -15.33
C PRO A 416 -0.84 -13.38 -14.70
N SER A 417 -2.09 -13.83 -14.85
CA SER A 417 -3.20 -13.23 -14.11
C SER A 417 -3.01 -13.37 -12.60
N PHE A 418 -3.50 -12.41 -11.82
CA PHE A 418 -3.37 -12.47 -10.36
C PHE A 418 -4.05 -13.71 -9.77
N ASP A 419 -5.29 -13.99 -10.18
CA ASP A 419 -6.05 -15.13 -9.66
C ASP A 419 -5.53 -16.51 -10.14
N SER A 420 -4.60 -16.57 -11.09
CA SER A 420 -3.90 -17.82 -11.43
C SER A 420 -2.68 -18.09 -10.54
N GLN A 421 -2.32 -17.17 -9.66
CA GLN A 421 -1.19 -17.29 -8.74
C GLN A 421 -1.62 -17.17 -7.28
N VAL A 422 -2.68 -16.40 -7.02
CA VAL A 422 -3.29 -16.23 -5.70
C VAL A 422 -4.72 -16.72 -5.77
N ARG A 423 -5.11 -17.63 -4.87
CA ARG A 423 -6.43 -18.26 -4.93
C ARG A 423 -7.53 -17.19 -4.82
N PRO A 424 -8.54 -17.23 -5.71
CA PRO A 424 -9.65 -16.30 -5.61
C PRO A 424 -10.42 -16.53 -4.30
N ARG A 425 -10.95 -15.45 -3.74
CA ARG A 425 -11.87 -15.50 -2.60
C ARG A 425 -13.31 -15.42 -3.12
N PRO A 426 -14.29 -16.05 -2.46
CA PRO A 426 -15.69 -15.86 -2.83
C PRO A 426 -16.03 -14.37 -2.82
N ALA A 427 -16.66 -13.90 -3.89
CA ALA A 427 -17.16 -12.54 -3.94
C ALA A 427 -18.22 -12.33 -2.85
N SER A 428 -18.32 -11.11 -2.34
CA SER A 428 -19.47 -10.74 -1.52
C SER A 428 -20.76 -11.02 -2.30
N THR A 429 -21.73 -11.65 -1.65
CA THR A 429 -23.08 -11.81 -2.22
C THR A 429 -23.87 -10.50 -2.20
N ALA A 430 -23.41 -9.51 -1.42
CA ALA A 430 -23.98 -8.18 -1.43
C ALA A 430 -23.58 -7.45 -2.73
N PRO A 431 -24.53 -6.77 -3.41
CA PRO A 431 -24.22 -5.95 -4.57
C PRO A 431 -23.21 -4.84 -4.25
N ASN A 432 -22.49 -4.38 -5.27
CA ASN A 432 -21.69 -3.17 -5.16
C ASN A 432 -22.58 -1.98 -4.81
N VAL A 433 -22.04 -1.08 -3.99
CA VAL A 433 -22.68 0.17 -3.63
C VAL A 433 -22.74 1.09 -4.87
N ASP A 434 -23.89 1.70 -5.07
CA ASP A 434 -24.16 2.72 -6.08
C ASP A 434 -25.15 3.76 -5.53
N ALA A 435 -25.62 4.67 -6.38
CA ALA A 435 -26.56 5.73 -6.02
C ALA A 435 -27.80 5.23 -5.25
N ARG A 436 -28.24 3.98 -5.43
CA ARG A 436 -29.40 3.40 -4.73
C ARG A 436 -29.18 3.21 -3.24
N TYR A 437 -27.94 3.23 -2.77
CA TYR A 437 -27.63 3.18 -1.34
C TYR A 437 -27.79 4.53 -0.63
N SER A 438 -28.08 5.60 -1.40
CA SER A 438 -28.35 6.94 -0.85
C SER A 438 -29.63 6.97 -0.03
N GLY A 439 -29.58 7.66 1.11
CA GLY A 439 -30.69 7.78 2.03
C GLY A 439 -30.27 7.85 3.49
N GLN A 440 -31.25 7.76 4.39
CA GLN A 440 -31.02 7.78 5.83
C GLN A 440 -30.85 6.36 6.36
N TRP A 441 -29.73 6.13 7.04
CA TRP A 441 -29.36 4.90 7.73
C TRP A 441 -29.39 5.12 9.23
N TYR A 442 -29.91 4.15 9.98
CA TYR A 442 -30.06 4.28 11.43
C TYR A 442 -29.54 3.05 12.15
N ASP A 443 -28.91 3.29 13.30
CA ASP A 443 -28.61 2.24 14.27
C ASP A 443 -29.90 1.54 14.70
N SER A 444 -30.02 0.26 14.34
CA SER A 444 -31.18 -0.58 14.62
C SER A 444 -31.15 -1.21 16.01
N SER A 445 -30.04 -1.08 16.75
CA SER A 445 -29.86 -1.65 18.09
C SER A 445 -30.44 -0.79 19.23
N HIS A 446 -30.79 0.47 18.98
CA HIS A 446 -31.36 1.38 19.96
C HIS A 446 -32.80 1.81 19.59
N SER A 447 -33.64 2.06 20.60
CA SER A 447 -34.92 2.75 20.37
C SER A 447 -34.67 4.15 19.78
N VAL A 448 -35.60 4.66 18.96
CA VAL A 448 -35.49 5.93 18.22
C VAL A 448 -34.94 7.10 19.06
N ALA A 449 -35.26 7.14 20.35
CA ALA A 449 -34.62 8.02 21.34
C ALA A 449 -33.21 7.48 21.70
N GLY A 450 -32.21 7.81 20.88
CA GLY A 450 -30.80 7.44 21.09
C GLY A 450 -30.13 6.79 19.87
N ALA A 451 -30.88 6.48 18.82
CA ALA A 451 -30.34 5.93 17.59
C ALA A 451 -29.48 6.96 16.83
N ILE A 452 -28.28 6.56 16.42
CA ILE A 452 -27.42 7.36 15.54
C ILE A 452 -27.99 7.28 14.12
N GLY A 453 -28.25 8.44 13.52
CA GLY A 453 -28.74 8.55 12.14
C GLY A 453 -27.66 9.14 11.24
N VAL A 454 -27.46 8.51 10.09
CA VAL A 454 -26.49 8.93 9.07
C VAL A 454 -27.22 9.08 7.73
N MET A 455 -27.16 10.27 7.15
CA MET A 455 -27.54 10.50 5.77
C MET A 455 -26.32 10.22 4.89
N VAL A 456 -26.49 9.38 3.87
CA VAL A 456 -25.48 9.08 2.85
C VAL A 456 -26.03 9.47 1.48
N GLU A 457 -25.20 10.10 0.67
CA GLU A 457 -25.45 10.35 -0.75
C GLU A 457 -24.27 9.80 -1.54
N VAL A 458 -24.51 8.76 -2.33
CA VAL A 458 -23.50 8.14 -3.21
C VAL A 458 -23.53 8.83 -4.56
N LEU A 459 -22.36 9.22 -5.06
CA LEU A 459 -22.18 9.98 -6.29
C LEU A 459 -21.71 9.08 -7.44
N ASP A 460 -21.95 9.52 -8.67
CA ASP A 460 -21.64 8.76 -9.90
C ASP A 460 -20.14 8.52 -10.11
N ASP A 461 -19.28 9.32 -9.47
CA ASP A 461 -17.82 9.18 -9.53
C ASP A 461 -17.26 8.18 -8.50
N GLY A 462 -18.13 7.49 -7.77
CA GLY A 462 -17.74 6.52 -6.73
C GLY A 462 -17.37 7.14 -5.39
N SER A 463 -17.53 8.46 -5.23
CA SER A 463 -17.46 9.10 -3.93
C SER A 463 -18.82 9.08 -3.21
N ALA A 464 -18.82 9.39 -1.92
CA ALA A 464 -20.04 9.55 -1.15
C ALA A 464 -19.93 10.70 -0.15
N ASN A 465 -21.01 11.43 0.04
CA ASN A 465 -21.14 12.42 1.11
C ASN A 465 -21.90 11.81 2.28
N MET A 466 -21.48 12.16 3.49
CA MET A 466 -22.12 11.75 4.72
C MET A 466 -22.43 12.94 5.60
N THR A 467 -23.63 12.96 6.17
CA THR A 467 -23.98 13.81 7.30
C THR A 467 -24.54 12.96 8.43
N MET A 468 -23.90 12.98 9.60
CA MET A 468 -24.32 12.24 10.79
C MET A 468 -24.75 13.19 11.90
N PHE A 469 -25.82 12.83 12.60
CA PHE A 469 -26.34 13.57 13.75
C PHE A 469 -26.24 12.73 15.03
N THR A 470 -25.64 13.27 16.08
CA THR A 470 -25.52 12.58 17.38
C THR A 470 -26.45 13.18 18.43
N TYR A 471 -27.15 12.31 19.17
CA TYR A 471 -27.97 12.70 20.33
C TYR A 471 -27.13 12.72 21.60
N PRO A 472 -27.41 13.61 22.57
CA PRO A 472 -26.78 13.55 23.86
C PRO A 472 -27.18 12.27 24.60
N ARG A 473 -26.21 11.61 25.26
CA ARG A 473 -26.50 10.50 26.18
C ARG A 473 -27.42 11.00 27.30
N ALA A 474 -28.63 10.45 27.38
CA ALA A 474 -29.51 10.71 28.51
C ALA A 474 -28.84 10.26 29.83
N GLY A 475 -28.67 11.16 30.80
CA GLY A 475 -28.23 10.82 32.16
C GLY A 475 -26.80 11.17 32.58
N VAL A 476 -25.96 11.77 31.71
CA VAL A 476 -24.62 12.24 32.13
C VAL A 476 -24.70 13.69 32.62
N VAL A 477 -24.91 13.86 33.92
CA VAL A 477 -24.77 15.15 34.62
C VAL A 477 -23.37 15.20 35.24
N GLY A 478 -22.50 16.12 34.79
CA GLY A 478 -21.37 16.58 35.62
C GLY A 478 -19.93 16.37 35.14
N ALA A 479 -19.58 16.58 33.87
CA ALA A 479 -18.19 16.90 33.50
C ALA A 479 -18.10 18.39 33.11
N ARG A 480 -17.62 19.22 34.03
CA ARG A 480 -17.64 20.70 33.90
C ARG A 480 -16.72 21.29 32.81
N ASP A 481 -15.95 20.48 32.07
CA ASP A 481 -15.00 20.97 31.08
C ASP A 481 -15.12 20.30 29.68
N THR A 482 -16.27 19.69 29.38
CA THR A 482 -16.67 19.40 27.98
C THR A 482 -18.06 20.02 27.75
N PRO A 483 -18.39 20.56 26.56
CA PRO A 483 -19.73 21.07 26.27
C PRO A 483 -20.75 19.91 26.36
N SER A 484 -21.25 19.67 27.56
CA SER A 484 -22.19 18.60 27.87
C SER A 484 -23.53 18.90 27.22
N GLY A 485 -23.91 18.16 26.18
CA GLY A 485 -25.29 18.05 25.71
C GLY A 485 -25.68 18.75 24.41
N ALA A 486 -24.73 19.30 23.65
CA ALA A 486 -25.04 19.95 22.37
C ALA A 486 -25.20 18.92 21.23
N HIS A 487 -26.29 19.05 20.47
CA HIS A 487 -26.45 18.39 19.18
C HIS A 487 -25.26 18.70 18.29
N THR A 488 -24.71 17.67 17.65
CA THR A 488 -23.50 17.80 16.87
C THR A 488 -23.71 17.23 15.47
N TRP A 489 -23.28 17.99 14.46
CA TRP A 489 -23.25 17.56 13.08
C TRP A 489 -21.84 17.14 12.69
N LEU A 490 -21.77 15.97 12.08
CA LEU A 490 -20.55 15.39 11.54
C LEU A 490 -20.72 15.28 10.03
N THR A 491 -19.70 15.66 9.29
CA THR A 491 -19.69 15.63 7.82
C THR A 491 -18.47 14.90 7.32
N GLY A 492 -18.59 14.10 6.26
CA GLY A 492 -17.46 13.37 5.70
C GLY A 492 -17.65 13.18 4.20
N VAL A 493 -16.53 13.09 3.50
CA VAL A 493 -16.46 12.62 2.11
C VAL A 493 -15.75 11.28 2.14
N GLY A 494 -16.38 10.28 1.55
CA GLY A 494 -15.90 8.91 1.55
C GLY A 494 -15.82 8.35 0.15
N GLU A 495 -15.33 7.13 0.08
CA GLU A 495 -15.09 6.42 -1.16
C GLU A 495 -15.80 5.06 -1.15
N VAL A 496 -16.46 4.74 -2.25
CA VAL A 496 -17.13 3.46 -2.46
C VAL A 496 -16.10 2.37 -2.81
N ILE A 497 -16.17 1.25 -2.09
CA ILE A 497 -15.24 0.14 -2.25
C ILE A 497 -16.03 -1.18 -2.24
N GLY A 498 -16.44 -1.63 -3.43
CA GLY A 498 -17.30 -2.81 -3.56
C GLY A 498 -18.64 -2.58 -2.86
N ASN A 499 -18.95 -3.39 -1.85
CA ASN A 499 -20.19 -3.31 -1.08
C ASN A 499 -20.08 -2.45 0.21
N GLY A 500 -19.17 -1.48 0.25
CA GLY A 500 -18.98 -0.60 1.41
C GLY A 500 -18.52 0.80 1.04
N ILE A 501 -18.52 1.69 2.02
CA ILE A 501 -18.05 3.09 1.90
C ILE A 501 -17.15 3.39 3.09
N GLU A 502 -15.95 3.90 2.83
CA GLU A 502 -15.03 4.36 3.86
C GLU A 502 -14.94 5.89 3.83
N PHE A 503 -15.20 6.52 4.98
CA PHE A 503 -15.07 7.96 5.24
C PHE A 503 -13.81 8.17 6.11
N PRO A 504 -12.65 8.40 5.50
CA PRO A 504 -11.37 8.39 6.23
C PRO A 504 -11.16 9.62 7.12
N ASP A 505 -11.79 10.74 6.78
CA ASP A 505 -11.80 11.95 7.59
C ASP A 505 -13.24 12.46 7.75
N VAL A 506 -13.77 12.25 8.95
CA VAL A 506 -15.04 12.80 9.39
C VAL A 506 -14.75 14.05 10.21
N LEU A 507 -15.43 15.13 9.86
CA LEU A 507 -15.24 16.46 10.42
C LEU A 507 -16.36 16.80 11.40
N LEU A 508 -15.97 17.30 12.56
CA LEU A 508 -16.80 17.91 13.57
C LEU A 508 -16.90 19.42 13.37
N GLN A 509 -18.12 19.95 13.38
CA GLN A 509 -18.36 21.39 13.33
C GLN A 509 -18.43 21.97 14.75
N VAL A 510 -17.49 22.83 15.14
CA VAL A 510 -17.46 23.51 16.45
C VAL A 510 -17.46 25.03 16.33
N PRO A 511 -18.11 25.78 17.23
CA PRO A 511 -17.98 27.23 17.31
C PRO A 511 -16.57 27.64 17.78
N ASP A 512 -15.99 28.68 17.20
CA ASP A 512 -14.65 29.21 17.56
C ASP A 512 -14.64 30.17 18.76
N GLY A 513 -15.75 30.24 19.50
CA GLY A 513 -15.95 31.18 20.62
C GLY A 513 -16.24 32.63 20.19
N ARG A 514 -16.12 32.96 18.90
CA ARG A 514 -16.49 34.26 18.31
C ARG A 514 -17.76 34.18 17.45
N GLY A 515 -18.39 33.01 17.43
CA GLY A 515 -19.61 32.74 16.67
C GLY A 515 -19.36 32.24 15.24
N ALA A 516 -18.11 32.09 14.80
CA ALA A 516 -17.81 31.42 13.54
C ALA A 516 -17.70 29.91 13.75
N MET A 517 -18.09 29.12 12.75
CA MET A 517 -17.92 27.67 12.77
C MET A 517 -16.55 27.29 12.25
N ARG A 518 -15.90 26.33 12.91
CA ARG A 518 -14.64 25.71 12.48
C ARG A 518 -14.84 24.20 12.41
N THR A 519 -14.18 23.60 11.43
CA THR A 519 -14.07 22.15 11.34
C THR A 519 -12.91 21.65 12.18
N GLN A 520 -13.11 20.49 12.80
CA GLN A 520 -12.07 19.74 13.50
C GLN A 520 -12.15 18.29 13.07
N HIS A 521 -11.01 17.63 12.94
CA HIS A 521 -10.98 16.18 12.73
C HIS A 521 -11.67 15.47 13.89
N TRP A 522 -12.62 14.59 13.59
CA TRP A 522 -13.35 13.79 14.57
C TRP A 522 -12.86 12.34 14.62
N GLY A 523 -12.55 11.78 13.45
CA GLY A 523 -12.14 10.39 13.28
C GLY A 523 -12.49 9.88 11.89
N ARG A 524 -12.71 8.56 11.79
CA ARG A 524 -13.14 7.90 10.55
C ARG A 524 -14.44 7.13 10.76
N LEU A 525 -15.14 6.81 9.68
CA LEU A 525 -16.35 6.01 9.68
C LEU A 525 -16.38 5.08 8.47
N GLY A 526 -16.67 3.81 8.69
CA GLY A 526 -16.86 2.81 7.63
C GLY A 526 -18.28 2.25 7.66
N MET A 527 -18.86 2.03 6.49
CA MET A 527 -20.17 1.38 6.31
C MET A 527 -20.00 0.19 5.37
N SER A 528 -20.43 -0.99 5.80
CA SER A 528 -20.47 -2.19 4.96
C SER A 528 -21.90 -2.67 4.84
N PHE A 529 -22.32 -3.05 3.63
CA PHE A 529 -23.70 -3.38 3.35
C PHE A 529 -23.86 -4.86 3.01
N ASP A 530 -24.82 -5.50 3.66
CA ASP A 530 -25.25 -6.88 3.37
C ASP A 530 -26.31 -6.90 2.26
N SER A 531 -27.08 -5.81 2.17
CA SER A 531 -28.09 -5.57 1.15
C SER A 531 -28.30 -4.06 1.00
N CYS A 532 -29.19 -3.67 0.09
CA CYS A 532 -29.57 -2.28 -0.09
C CYS A 532 -30.45 -1.72 1.07
N GLU A 533 -30.83 -2.55 2.05
CA GLU A 533 -31.65 -2.14 3.22
C GLU A 533 -30.95 -2.33 4.58
N GLN A 534 -29.87 -3.11 4.63
CA GLN A 534 -29.22 -3.54 5.88
C GLN A 534 -27.70 -3.57 5.72
N GLY A 535 -27.00 -3.26 6.81
CA GLY A 535 -25.55 -3.35 6.88
C GLY A 535 -25.04 -3.12 8.29
N SER A 536 -23.76 -2.79 8.39
CA SER A 536 -23.08 -2.42 9.62
C SER A 536 -22.28 -1.14 9.42
N MET A 537 -22.16 -0.36 10.48
CA MET A 537 -21.36 0.85 10.52
C MET A 537 -20.39 0.81 11.69
N ARG A 538 -19.16 1.24 11.47
CA ARG A 538 -18.16 1.43 12.53
C ARG A 538 -17.56 2.82 12.45
N TRP A 539 -17.30 3.42 13.60
CA TRP A 539 -16.50 4.64 13.69
C TRP A 539 -15.44 4.50 14.78
N ASP A 540 -14.33 5.22 14.60
CA ASP A 540 -13.23 5.28 15.55
C ASP A 540 -13.08 6.75 16.02
N TRP A 541 -13.39 7.04 17.29
CA TRP A 541 -13.42 8.42 17.85
C TRP A 541 -12.11 8.81 18.54
N LEU A 542 -11.36 9.78 18.01
CA LEU A 542 -10.10 10.38 18.54
C LEU A 542 -8.97 9.40 18.96
N SER A 543 -9.26 8.11 19.15
CA SER A 543 -8.38 6.97 19.39
C SER A 543 -9.14 5.66 19.10
N PRO A 544 -8.46 4.59 18.65
CA PRO A 544 -9.08 3.28 18.36
C PRO A 544 -9.82 2.63 19.56
N ALA A 545 -9.46 3.01 20.79
CA ALA A 545 -10.08 2.52 22.02
C ALA A 545 -11.54 2.96 22.21
N SER A 546 -11.99 3.95 21.43
CA SER A 546 -13.37 4.46 21.45
C SER A 546 -14.18 4.00 20.23
N SER A 547 -13.73 2.94 19.57
CA SER A 547 -14.41 2.39 18.40
C SER A 547 -15.72 1.73 18.77
N GLN A 548 -16.73 1.90 17.93
CA GLN A 548 -18.04 1.26 18.11
C GLN A 548 -18.55 0.78 16.76
N THR A 549 -19.10 -0.44 16.74
CA THR A 549 -19.79 -1.03 15.59
C THR A 549 -21.26 -1.19 15.92
N VAL A 550 -22.14 -0.80 14.99
CA VAL A 550 -23.59 -0.96 15.13
C VAL A 550 -24.22 -1.48 13.83
N PRO A 551 -25.29 -2.31 13.93
CA PRO A 551 -26.07 -2.68 12.76
C PRO A 551 -26.92 -1.50 12.29
N ILE A 552 -26.94 -1.25 10.99
CA ILE A 552 -27.68 -0.15 10.37
C ILE A 552 -28.82 -0.66 9.48
N GLN A 553 -29.93 0.07 9.48
CA GLN A 553 -31.07 -0.16 8.60
C GLN A 553 -31.41 1.12 7.83
N ARG A 554 -31.67 0.99 6.52
CA ARG A 554 -32.13 2.10 5.69
C ARG A 554 -33.59 2.46 6.05
N ARG A 555 -33.89 3.75 6.18
CA ARG A 555 -35.22 4.28 6.51
C ARG A 555 -35.86 5.06 5.37
N THR A 556 -35.04 5.70 4.56
CA THR A 556 -35.48 6.49 3.41
C THR A 556 -34.61 6.16 2.22
N HIS A 557 -35.17 6.30 1.03
CA HIS A 557 -34.46 6.30 -0.25
C HIS A 557 -34.62 7.67 -0.92
N LEU A 558 -33.75 7.98 -1.88
CA LEU A 558 -34.02 9.04 -2.83
C LEU A 558 -35.10 8.59 -3.81
N ASP A 559 -36.00 9.49 -4.19
CA ASP A 559 -37.11 9.19 -5.10
C ASP A 559 -36.58 8.61 -6.43
N GLY A 560 -37.15 7.49 -6.87
CA GLY A 560 -36.70 6.76 -8.07
C GLY A 560 -35.38 5.98 -7.93
N MET A 561 -34.89 5.77 -6.70
CA MET A 561 -33.69 4.96 -6.42
C MET A 561 -34.01 3.78 -5.48
N ASP A 562 -35.02 2.99 -5.84
CA ASP A 562 -35.41 1.83 -5.06
C ASP A 562 -34.52 0.60 -5.34
N CYS A 563 -34.33 -0.22 -4.32
CA CYS A 563 -33.51 -1.44 -4.43
C CYS A 563 -34.15 -2.52 -5.34
N SER A 564 -35.44 -2.39 -5.64
CA SER A 564 -36.18 -3.26 -6.57
C SER A 564 -36.06 -2.83 -8.03
N ASP A 565 -35.57 -1.61 -8.28
CA ASP A 565 -35.43 -1.11 -9.64
C ASP A 565 -34.25 -1.82 -10.28
N THR A 566 -34.53 -2.66 -11.27
CA THR A 566 -33.51 -3.22 -12.15
C THR A 566 -32.77 -2.06 -12.75
N ALA A 567 -31.46 -1.98 -12.50
CA ALA A 567 -30.58 -1.00 -13.12
C ALA A 567 -30.88 -0.95 -14.61
N THR A 568 -31.55 0.11 -15.07
CA THR A 568 -31.46 0.51 -16.46
C THR A 568 -30.01 0.88 -16.64
N ALA A 569 -29.21 -0.08 -17.09
CA ALA A 569 -27.90 0.18 -17.63
C ALA A 569 -28.09 1.21 -18.75
N THR A 570 -27.93 2.49 -18.42
CA THR A 570 -27.53 3.47 -19.41
C THR A 570 -26.16 2.98 -19.86
N ASN A 571 -26.17 2.23 -20.96
CA ASN A 571 -24.99 1.99 -21.77
C ASN A 571 -24.42 3.38 -22.12
N ALA A 572 -23.53 3.89 -21.28
CA ALA A 572 -22.57 4.89 -21.67
C ALA A 572 -21.57 4.18 -22.57
N THR A 573 -21.98 3.91 -23.81
CA THR A 573 -21.03 3.91 -24.91
C THR A 573 -20.35 5.27 -24.85
N GLN A 574 -19.12 5.30 -24.34
CA GLN A 574 -18.20 6.41 -24.49
C GLN A 574 -18.03 6.69 -25.98
N GLN A 575 -18.86 7.59 -26.49
CA GLN A 575 -18.61 8.31 -27.72
C GLN A 575 -18.45 9.78 -27.33
N PRO A 576 -17.31 10.41 -27.62
CA PRO A 576 -17.13 11.82 -27.29
C PRO A 576 -18.10 12.65 -28.13
N ALA A 577 -18.90 13.49 -27.46
CA ALA A 577 -19.75 14.47 -28.13
C ALA A 577 -18.88 15.45 -28.94
N PRO A 578 -19.26 15.82 -30.17
CA PRO A 578 -18.50 16.76 -30.99
C PRO A 578 -18.55 18.16 -30.40
N ALA A 579 -17.40 18.81 -30.35
CA ALA A 579 -17.24 20.19 -29.92
C ALA A 579 -18.09 21.14 -30.78
N SER A 580 -19.12 21.74 -30.21
CA SER A 580 -19.81 22.89 -30.80
C SER A 580 -19.00 24.15 -30.52
N SER A 581 -18.38 24.66 -31.57
CA SER A 581 -17.69 25.95 -31.64
C SER A 581 -18.61 27.11 -31.32
N PHE A 582 -18.27 27.88 -30.28
CA PHE A 582 -18.75 29.24 -30.09
C PHE A 582 -17.60 30.21 -30.33
N LEU A 583 -17.68 30.98 -31.42
CA LEU A 583 -17.14 32.34 -31.58
C LEU A 583 -17.85 32.99 -32.79
N PRO A 584 -17.95 34.33 -32.86
CA PRO A 584 -17.57 35.34 -31.87
C PRO A 584 -18.75 35.90 -31.06
#